data_AF-A0A1F2QL69-F1
#
_entry.id   AF-A0A1F2QL69-F1
#
_cell.length_a   1.000
_cell.length_b   1.000
_cell.length_c   1.000
_cell.angle_alpha   90.00
_cell.angle_beta   90.00
_cell.angle_gamma   90.00
#
_symmetry.space_group_name_H-M   'P 1'
#
loop_
_entity.id
_entity.type
_entity.pdbx_description
1 polymer ?
#
loop_
_entity_poly.entity_id
_entity_poly.type
_entity_poly.pdbx_seq_one_letter_code
_entity_poly.pdbx_strand_id
1 'polypeptide(L)'
;MSQPAPHRYAFINLPHAHTILGRLVQRLASQQEPPFEETPLPDLLAELDRLLRPYVEDPPAEEAVRAADAVAVVTRQLVGEIESAGYQGDRLGQSVRNLFECLGLAEEGAELSLRCGERPDSLLRP
;
A
#
# COMPACT_ATOMS: atom_id res chain seq x y z
N MET A 1 1.42 16.86 -7.77
CA MET A 1 0.31 17.80 -7.46
C MET A 1 -0.92 16.94 -7.18
N SER A 2 -1.57 17.08 -6.02
CA SER A 2 -2.76 16.27 -5.70
C SER A 2 -3.91 16.60 -6.66
N GLN A 3 -4.50 15.58 -7.28
CA GLN A 3 -5.66 15.74 -8.15
C GLN A 3 -6.88 16.27 -7.35
N PRO A 4 -7.79 17.03 -7.99
CA PRO A 4 -9.03 17.48 -7.35
C PRO A 4 -9.88 16.29 -6.85
N ALA A 5 -10.42 16.41 -5.64
CA ALA A 5 -11.14 15.36 -4.92
C ALA A 5 -12.16 14.52 -5.74
N PRO A 6 -13.02 15.10 -6.60
CA PRO A 6 -13.97 14.30 -7.38
C PRO A 6 -13.32 13.38 -8.42
N HIS A 7 -12.14 13.75 -8.96
CA HIS A 7 -11.44 12.92 -9.94
C HIS A 7 -10.70 11.74 -9.29
N ARG A 8 -10.12 11.96 -8.11
CA ARG A 8 -9.40 10.90 -7.38
C ARG A 8 -10.34 9.83 -6.84
N TYR A 9 -11.53 10.22 -6.37
CA TYR A 9 -12.50 9.28 -5.81
C TYR A 9 -12.84 8.14 -6.77
N ALA A 10 -12.94 8.41 -8.08
CA ALA A 10 -13.24 7.40 -9.09
C ALA A 10 -12.23 6.24 -9.15
N PHE A 11 -11.05 6.41 -8.56
CA PHE A 11 -9.98 5.42 -8.51
C PHE A 11 -9.74 4.83 -7.12
N ILE A 12 -10.47 5.31 -6.09
CA ILE A 12 -10.34 4.77 -4.73
C ILE A 12 -11.13 3.47 -4.63
N ASN A 13 -10.55 2.48 -3.96
CA ASN A 13 -11.18 1.21 -3.61
C ASN A 13 -10.63 0.71 -2.26
N LEU A 14 -11.19 1.20 -1.16
CA LEU A 14 -10.77 0.86 0.20
C LEU A 14 -11.01 -0.63 0.54
N PRO A 15 -12.10 -1.29 0.13
CA PRO A 15 -12.27 -2.72 0.34
C PRO A 15 -11.17 -3.56 -0.34
N HIS A 16 -10.78 -3.18 -1.57
CA HIS A 16 -9.70 -3.87 -2.25
C HIS A 16 -8.33 -3.56 -1.64
N ALA A 17 -8.10 -2.33 -1.17
CA ALA A 17 -6.89 -1.98 -0.42
C ALA A 17 -6.69 -2.92 0.78
N HIS A 18 -7.76 -3.26 1.51
CA HIS A 18 -7.69 -4.23 2.62
C HIS A 18 -7.27 -5.64 2.16
N THR A 19 -7.77 -6.07 1.00
CA THR A 19 -7.34 -7.34 0.38
C THR A 19 -5.85 -7.31 0.02
N ILE A 20 -5.35 -6.20 -0.53
CA ILE A 20 -3.94 -6.04 -0.88
C ILE A 20 -3.06 -6.04 0.39
N LEU A 21 -3.52 -5.41 1.48
CA LEU A 21 -2.84 -5.44 2.77
C LEU A 21 -2.60 -6.88 3.25
N GLY A 22 -3.60 -7.76 3.16
CA GLY A 22 -3.42 -9.17 3.51
C GLY A 22 -2.32 -9.87 2.69
N ARG A 23 -2.19 -9.51 1.42
CA ARG A 23 -1.11 -10.04 0.56
C ARG A 23 0.27 -9.44 0.90
N LEU A 24 0.34 -8.21 1.41
CA LEU A 24 1.58 -7.61 1.89
C LEU A 24 2.07 -8.33 3.15
N VAL A 25 1.19 -8.57 4.12
CA VAL A 25 1.49 -9.31 5.35
C VAL A 25 2.08 -10.69 5.01
N GLN A 26 1.42 -11.45 4.13
CA GLN A 26 1.89 -12.79 3.75
C GLN A 26 3.28 -12.77 3.11
N ARG A 27 3.59 -11.76 2.28
CA ARG A 27 4.88 -11.67 1.61
C ARG A 27 6.00 -11.24 2.54
N LEU A 28 5.74 -10.28 3.42
CA LEU A 28 6.72 -9.81 4.40
C LEU A 28 7.03 -10.91 5.42
N ALA A 29 6.00 -11.56 5.98
CA ALA A 29 6.19 -12.67 6.92
C ALA A 29 6.87 -13.91 6.31
N SER A 30 6.90 -14.03 4.98
CA SER A 30 7.61 -15.14 4.31
C SER A 30 9.12 -14.90 4.14
N GLN A 31 9.61 -13.68 4.40
CA GLN A 31 11.03 -13.36 4.34
C GLN A 31 11.70 -13.68 5.67
N GLN A 32 12.93 -14.22 5.62
CA GLN A 32 13.61 -14.77 6.80
C GLN A 32 14.54 -13.76 7.50
N GLU A 33 15.07 -12.78 6.76
CA GLU A 33 16.05 -11.83 7.28
C GLU A 33 15.72 -10.39 6.81
N PRO A 34 15.67 -9.41 7.74
CA PRO A 34 15.56 -9.61 9.18
C PRO A 34 14.24 -10.35 9.54
N PRO A 35 14.12 -10.97 10.72
CA PRO A 35 12.87 -11.54 11.17
C PRO A 35 11.77 -10.47 11.19
N PHE A 36 10.64 -10.75 10.54
CA PHE A 36 9.53 -9.79 10.38
C PHE A 36 9.05 -9.20 11.72
N GLU A 37 9.00 -10.03 12.75
CA GLU A 37 8.58 -9.68 14.11
C GLU A 37 9.54 -8.73 14.84
N GLU A 38 10.79 -8.62 14.39
CA GLU A 38 11.81 -7.75 14.98
C GLU A 38 11.88 -6.37 14.29
N THR A 39 10.98 -6.10 13.34
CA THR A 39 10.91 -4.84 12.61
C THR A 39 9.68 -4.00 13.02
N PRO A 40 9.60 -2.72 12.65
CA PRO A 40 8.37 -1.92 12.86
C PRO A 40 7.19 -2.31 11.94
N LEU A 41 7.39 -3.22 10.98
CA LEU A 41 6.39 -3.58 9.98
C LEU A 41 5.09 -4.15 10.57
N PRO A 42 5.09 -5.04 11.58
CA PRO A 42 3.85 -5.57 12.15
C PRO A 42 2.93 -4.47 12.71
N ASP A 43 3.49 -3.46 13.37
CA ASP A 43 2.73 -2.35 13.94
C ASP A 43 2.13 -1.48 12.85
N LEU A 44 2.89 -1.17 11.80
CA LEU A 44 2.40 -0.41 10.65
C LEU A 44 1.30 -1.17 9.89
N LEU A 45 1.44 -2.48 9.73
CA LEU A 45 0.43 -3.33 9.09
C LEU A 45 -0.84 -3.44 9.94
N ALA A 46 -0.71 -3.51 11.28
CA ALA A 46 -1.85 -3.49 12.19
C ALA A 46 -2.59 -2.15 12.15
N GLU A 47 -1.87 -1.04 12.04
CA GLU A 47 -2.47 0.29 11.88
C GLU A 47 -3.20 0.43 10.54
N LEU A 48 -2.61 -0.05 9.44
CA LEU A 48 -3.29 -0.11 8.14
C LEU A 48 -4.56 -0.95 8.19
N ASP A 49 -4.52 -2.10 8.88
CA ASP A 49 -5.70 -2.95 9.07
C ASP A 49 -6.78 -2.22 9.86
N ARG A 50 -6.42 -1.52 10.94
CA ARG A 50 -7.35 -0.71 11.73
C ARG A 50 -8.02 0.38 10.90
N LEU A 51 -7.28 1.02 9.99
CA LEU A 51 -7.81 2.06 9.10
C LEU A 51 -8.72 1.50 8.01
N LEU A 52 -8.41 0.32 7.46
CA LEU A 52 -9.12 -0.24 6.31
C LEU A 52 -10.31 -1.14 6.69
N ARG A 53 -10.22 -1.85 7.82
CA ARG A 53 -11.22 -2.81 8.29
C ARG A 53 -12.67 -2.29 8.32
N PRO A 54 -12.97 -1.01 8.64
CA PRO A 54 -14.34 -0.51 8.63
C PRO A 54 -14.99 -0.49 7.24
N TYR A 55 -14.21 -0.46 6.17
CA TYR A 55 -14.68 -0.23 4.80
C TYR A 55 -14.95 -1.53 4.06
N VAL A 56 -16.12 -2.14 4.31
CA VAL A 56 -16.63 -3.29 3.54
C VAL A 56 -17.08 -2.85 2.13
N GLU A 57 -17.51 -1.61 2.00
CA GLU A 57 -17.79 -0.89 0.77
C GLU A 57 -17.16 0.51 0.84
N ASP A 58 -16.95 1.17 -0.31
CA ASP A 58 -16.42 2.52 -0.32
C ASP A 58 -17.44 3.50 0.27
N PRO A 59 -17.04 4.38 1.22
CA PRO A 59 -17.92 5.38 1.78
C PRO A 59 -18.16 6.51 0.75
N PRO A 60 -19.00 7.52 1.09
CA PRO A 60 -19.16 8.70 0.25
C PRO A 60 -17.82 9.38 -0.07
N ALA A 61 -17.75 10.01 -1.25
CA ALA A 61 -16.50 10.47 -1.86
C ALA A 61 -15.56 11.26 -0.92
N GLU A 62 -16.10 12.18 -0.14
CA GLU A 62 -15.31 13.00 0.78
C GLU A 62 -14.65 12.15 1.88
N GLU A 63 -15.38 11.18 2.42
CA GLU A 63 -14.85 10.26 3.42
C GLU A 63 -13.84 9.30 2.81
N ALA A 64 -14.11 8.78 1.61
CA ALA A 64 -13.20 7.87 0.91
C ALA A 64 -11.85 8.53 0.64
N VAL A 65 -11.84 9.80 0.21
CA VAL A 65 -10.61 10.57 0.01
C VAL A 65 -9.85 10.77 1.32
N ARG A 66 -10.53 11.16 2.40
CA ARG A 66 -9.89 11.32 3.72
C ARG A 66 -9.30 10.02 4.25
N ALA A 67 -10.04 8.92 4.14
CA ALA A 67 -9.57 7.60 4.55
C ALA A 67 -8.37 7.16 3.71
N ALA A 68 -8.43 7.34 2.38
CA ALA A 68 -7.33 7.03 1.49
C ALA A 68 -6.07 7.86 1.82
N ASP A 69 -6.22 9.14 2.20
CA ASP A 69 -5.11 9.98 2.63
C ASP A 69 -4.47 9.48 3.94
N ALA A 70 -5.28 9.09 4.92
CA ALA A 70 -4.77 8.51 6.16
C ALA A 70 -4.01 7.20 5.91
N VAL A 71 -4.57 6.32 5.07
CA VAL A 71 -3.93 5.05 4.68
C VAL A 71 -2.63 5.32 3.90
N ALA A 72 -2.61 6.31 3.01
CA ALA A 72 -1.42 6.66 2.22
C ALA A 72 -0.26 7.15 3.10
N VAL A 73 -0.53 7.90 4.18
CA VAL A 73 0.52 8.33 5.13
C VAL A 73 1.20 7.12 5.75
N VAL A 74 0.44 6.18 6.29
CA VAL A 74 1.00 4.97 6.92
C VAL A 74 1.66 4.06 5.87
N THR A 75 1.10 3.97 4.66
CA THR A 75 1.68 3.18 3.56
C THR A 75 3.05 3.71 3.13
N ARG A 76 3.26 5.04 3.10
CA ARG A 76 4.59 5.63 2.83
C ARG A 76 5.60 5.28 3.93
N GLN A 77 5.18 5.29 5.19
CA GLN A 77 6.03 4.85 6.30
C GLN A 77 6.40 3.38 6.15
N LEU A 78 5.43 2.53 5.82
CA LEU A 78 5.64 1.11 5.53
C LEU A 78 6.69 0.91 4.43
N VAL A 79 6.61 1.65 3.32
CA VAL A 79 7.61 1.59 2.24
C VAL A 79 9.01 1.95 2.74
N GLY A 80 9.12 2.99 3.57
CA GLY A 80 10.40 3.40 4.17
C GLY A 80 11.00 2.30 5.04
N GLU A 81 10.19 1.64 5.87
CA GLU A 81 10.64 0.53 6.73
C GLU A 81 10.98 -0.72 5.91
N ILE A 82 10.20 -1.04 4.87
CA ILE A 82 10.50 -2.13 3.93
C ILE A 82 11.89 -1.95 3.33
N GLU A 83 12.17 -0.74 2.81
CA GLU A 83 13.46 -0.41 2.22
C GLU A 83 14.60 -0.41 3.24
N SER A 84 14.39 0.21 4.40
CA SER A 84 15.40 0.29 5.48
C SER A 84 15.78 -1.08 6.02
N ALA A 85 14.82 -1.99 6.17
CA ALA A 85 15.05 -3.37 6.59
C ALA A 85 15.55 -4.27 5.46
N GLY A 86 15.63 -3.78 4.21
CA GLY A 86 16.17 -4.53 3.07
C GLY A 86 15.21 -5.56 2.47
N TYR A 87 13.92 -5.53 2.82
CA TYR A 87 12.93 -6.42 2.22
C TYR A 87 12.69 -6.04 0.76
N GLN A 88 12.84 -7.00 -0.14
CA GLN A 88 12.65 -6.77 -1.57
C GLN A 88 11.96 -7.96 -2.23
N GLY A 89 11.27 -7.69 -3.34
CA GLY A 89 10.78 -8.73 -4.23
C GLY A 89 9.72 -8.22 -5.19
N ASP A 90 9.71 -8.75 -6.39
CA ASP A 90 8.82 -8.28 -7.46
C ASP A 90 7.34 -8.26 -7.04
N ARG A 91 6.87 -9.34 -6.42
CA ARG A 91 5.48 -9.44 -5.93
C ARG A 91 5.19 -8.55 -4.71
N LEU A 92 6.22 -8.25 -3.91
CA LEU A 92 6.11 -7.30 -2.79
C LEU A 92 5.91 -5.89 -3.34
N GLY A 93 6.79 -5.45 -4.24
CA GLY A 93 6.67 -4.17 -4.91
C GLY A 93 5.36 -4.01 -5.68
N GLN A 94 4.90 -5.04 -6.41
CA GLN A 94 3.58 -5.02 -7.06
C GLN A 94 2.44 -4.77 -6.07
N SER A 95 2.55 -5.28 -4.84
CA SER A 95 1.47 -5.08 -3.85
C SER A 95 1.52 -3.72 -3.21
N VAL A 96 2.70 -3.14 -3.05
CA VAL A 96 2.85 -1.72 -2.72
C VAL A 96 2.20 -0.86 -3.80
N ARG A 97 2.50 -1.11 -5.09
CA ARG A 97 1.87 -0.38 -6.20
C ARG A 97 0.36 -0.50 -6.18
N ASN A 98 -0.15 -1.73 -6.13
CA ASN A 98 -1.59 -1.99 -6.13
C ASN A 98 -2.29 -1.35 -4.93
N LEU A 99 -1.63 -1.27 -3.77
CA LEU A 99 -2.17 -0.58 -2.62
C LEU A 99 -2.34 0.91 -2.93
N PHE A 100 -1.32 1.60 -3.44
CA PHE A 100 -1.43 3.01 -3.84
C PHE A 100 -2.44 3.25 -4.97
N GLU A 101 -2.56 2.34 -5.94
CA GLU A 101 -3.61 2.39 -6.97
C GLU A 101 -5.00 2.41 -6.33
N CYS A 102 -5.26 1.56 -5.33
CA CYS A 102 -6.52 1.54 -4.58
C CYS A 102 -6.77 2.83 -3.77
N LEU A 103 -5.75 3.67 -3.55
CA LEU A 103 -5.87 4.96 -2.87
C LEU A 103 -6.01 6.14 -3.86
N GLY A 104 -6.12 5.84 -5.16
CA GLY A 104 -6.12 6.83 -6.23
C GLY A 104 -4.78 7.54 -6.41
N LEU A 105 -3.67 6.87 -6.09
CA LEU A 105 -2.29 7.40 -6.10
C LEU A 105 -1.36 6.57 -7.00
N ALA A 106 -1.87 6.14 -8.17
CA ALA A 106 -1.17 5.20 -9.05
C ALA A 106 0.26 5.64 -9.44
N GLU A 107 0.45 6.92 -9.79
CA GLU A 107 1.78 7.45 -10.18
C GLU A 107 2.80 7.32 -9.04
N GLU A 108 2.41 7.71 -7.83
CA GLU A 108 3.25 7.58 -6.64
C GLU A 108 3.52 6.11 -6.30
N GLY A 109 2.50 5.26 -6.42
CA GLY A 109 2.64 3.82 -6.23
C GLY A 109 3.66 3.19 -7.18
N ALA A 110 3.67 3.61 -8.45
CA ALA A 110 4.57 3.11 -9.47
C ALA A 110 6.04 3.51 -9.25
N GLU A 111 6.27 4.65 -8.59
CA GLU A 111 7.60 5.10 -8.16
C GLU A 111 8.05 4.34 -6.90
N LEU A 112 7.21 4.32 -5.87
CA LEU A 112 7.56 3.73 -4.57
C LEU A 112 7.70 2.21 -4.61
N SER A 113 6.97 1.52 -5.49
CA SER A 113 7.07 0.05 -5.64
C SER A 113 8.46 -0.43 -6.05
N LEU A 114 9.22 0.41 -6.77
CA LEU A 114 10.58 0.10 -7.19
C LEU A 114 11.54 -0.03 -5.99
N ARG A 115 11.31 0.78 -4.94
CA ARG A 115 12.09 0.71 -3.68
C ARG A 115 11.87 -0.62 -2.95
N CYS A 116 10.73 -1.26 -3.18
CA CYS A 116 10.39 -2.57 -2.65
C CYS A 116 10.74 -3.73 -3.60
N GLY A 117 11.47 -3.46 -4.68
CA GLY A 117 11.99 -4.47 -5.61
C GLY A 117 11.04 -4.89 -6.73
N GLU A 118 10.01 -4.09 -7.05
CA GLU A 118 9.26 -4.30 -8.30
C GLU A 118 10.19 -4.17 -9.51
N ARG A 119 10.09 -5.10 -10.46
CA ARG A 119 10.87 -5.04 -11.68
C ARG A 119 10.37 -3.93 -12.62
N PRO A 120 11.24 -3.02 -13.12
CA PRO A 120 10.83 -1.95 -14.05
C PRO A 120 10.26 -2.49 -15.38
N ASP A 121 10.66 -3.69 -15.78
CA ASP A 121 10.23 -4.39 -16.98
C ASP A 121 9.05 -5.34 -16.74
N SER A 122 8.42 -5.29 -15.56
CA SER A 122 7.23 -6.09 -15.26
C SER A 122 6.12 -5.76 -16.24
N LEU A 123 5.61 -6.77 -16.95
CA LEU A 123 4.50 -6.66 -17.93
C LEU A 123 3.21 -6.07 -17.32
N LEU A 124 3.13 -6.01 -15.99
CA LEU A 124 1.99 -5.50 -15.24
C LEU A 124 2.14 -4.02 -14.85
N ARG A 125 3.23 -3.35 -15.23
CA ARG A 125 3.39 -1.90 -15.04
C ARG A 125 2.60 -1.14 -16.14
N PRO A 126 1.82 -0.10 -15.78
CA PRO A 126 1.10 0.72 -16.74
C PRO A 126 2.02 1.60 -17.60
#